data_AF-A0A9E2Q7K1-F1
#
_entry.id   AF-A0A9E2Q7K1-F1
#
_cell.length_a   1.000
_cell.length_b   1.000
_cell.length_c   1.000
_cell.angle_alpha   90.00
_cell.angle_beta   90.00
_cell.angle_gamma   90.00
#
_symmetry.space_group_name_H-M   'P 1'
#
loop_
_entity.id
_entity.type
_entity.pdbx_description
1 polymer ?
#
loop_
_entity_poly.entity_id
_entity_poly.type
_entity_poly.pdbx_seq_one_letter_code
_entity_poly.pdbx_strand_id
1 'polypeptide(L)'
;MGRHPRSGASGLRASDLRVSGLSAAGPRSEGTSAPIARRRRPPRVPYALLAPSVAILVVALAYPLFWQVVTSMQQFGLAQQFGKPPTFVGLRNYVDLFTDPYLWTVVVRSIVFCLVNAFVTVLVGVGVAVLMKVVHA
;
A
#
# COMPACT_ATOMS: atom_id res chain seq x y z
N MET A 1 -14.89 72.68 -39.28
CA MET A 1 -14.18 72.45 -38.01
C MET A 1 -13.96 70.93 -37.91
N GLY A 2 -12.72 70.44 -37.91
CA GLY A 2 -12.39 69.00 -37.85
C GLY A 2 -11.32 68.59 -38.86
N ARG A 3 -10.04 68.77 -38.49
CA ARG A 3 -8.84 68.42 -39.28
C ARG A 3 -8.47 66.95 -39.02
N HIS A 4 -8.11 66.20 -40.06
CA HIS A 4 -7.15 65.10 -39.94
C HIS A 4 -6.38 64.95 -41.26
N PRO A 5 -5.10 65.35 -41.30
CA PRO A 5 -4.18 64.92 -42.34
C PRO A 5 -3.01 64.12 -41.73
N ARG A 6 -2.55 63.12 -42.47
CA ARG A 6 -1.16 62.96 -42.95
C ARG A 6 -0.78 61.48 -43.12
N SER A 7 -0.92 61.08 -44.38
CA SER A 7 0.02 60.23 -45.09
C SER A 7 1.41 60.88 -45.10
N GLY A 8 2.46 60.05 -45.00
CA GLY A 8 3.87 60.40 -45.14
C GLY A 8 4.71 59.58 -44.16
N ALA A 9 5.80 58.93 -44.53
CA ALA A 9 6.47 58.82 -45.79
C ALA A 9 7.41 57.59 -45.70
N SER A 10 7.55 56.87 -46.81
CA SER A 10 8.68 55.98 -47.05
C SER A 10 9.99 56.76 -46.90
N GLY A 11 10.89 56.24 -46.07
CA GLY A 11 12.27 56.69 -45.98
C GLY A 11 13.17 55.54 -45.54
N LEU A 12 13.99 55.05 -46.49
CA LEU A 12 15.40 54.65 -46.36
C LEU A 12 15.83 53.95 -45.04
N ARG A 13 16.44 52.76 -45.01
CA ARG A 13 17.64 52.33 -45.75
C ARG A 13 18.00 50.87 -45.42
N ALA A 14 18.64 50.19 -46.36
CA ALA A 14 18.99 48.77 -46.30
C ALA A 14 20.51 48.47 -46.14
N SER A 15 21.32 49.35 -45.54
CA SER A 15 22.79 49.20 -45.70
C SER A 15 23.71 49.67 -44.57
N ASP A 16 23.22 50.21 -43.46
CA ASP A 16 24.11 50.79 -42.45
C ASP A 16 24.08 49.97 -41.15
N LEU A 17 25.25 49.36 -40.84
CA LEU A 17 25.64 48.62 -39.63
C LEU A 17 25.37 47.10 -39.69
N ARG A 18 26.12 46.35 -40.50
CA ARG A 18 27.38 45.69 -40.07
C ARG A 18 27.26 45.15 -38.64
N VAL A 19 27.12 43.84 -38.43
CA VAL A 19 28.27 42.92 -38.39
C VAL A 19 29.51 43.63 -37.81
N SER A 20 29.49 43.85 -36.50
CA SER A 20 30.70 44.18 -35.73
C SER A 20 30.45 43.83 -34.27
N GLY A 21 30.81 42.61 -33.88
CA GLY A 21 30.70 42.16 -32.49
C GLY A 21 30.60 40.65 -32.35
N LEU A 22 31.61 39.93 -32.86
CA LEU A 22 31.91 38.60 -32.35
C LEU A 22 32.33 38.72 -30.87
N SER A 23 31.99 37.72 -30.08
CA SER A 23 32.74 37.31 -28.88
C SER A 23 32.69 38.22 -27.64
N ALA A 24 31.80 37.89 -26.72
CA ALA A 24 32.12 37.88 -25.29
C ALA A 24 31.34 36.76 -24.60
N ALA A 25 32.02 35.65 -24.32
CA ALA A 25 31.58 34.67 -23.36
C ALA A 25 31.50 35.31 -21.96
N GLY A 26 30.39 35.09 -21.28
CA GLY A 26 30.25 35.33 -19.85
C GLY A 26 29.06 34.51 -19.36
N PRO A 27 29.25 33.55 -18.44
CA PRO A 27 28.13 32.77 -17.93
C PRO A 27 27.30 33.72 -17.07
N ARG A 28 26.15 34.17 -17.58
CA ARG A 28 25.12 34.71 -16.70
C ARG A 28 24.55 33.52 -15.96
N SER A 29 25.17 33.25 -14.81
CA SER A 29 24.62 32.46 -13.73
C SER A 29 23.31 33.14 -13.31
N GLU A 30 22.24 32.81 -14.03
CA GLU A 30 20.89 32.99 -13.51
C GLU A 30 20.85 32.16 -12.24
N GLY A 31 20.84 32.85 -11.10
CA GLY A 31 20.72 32.26 -9.79
C GLY A 31 19.48 31.40 -9.75
N THR A 32 19.66 30.11 -10.03
CA THR A 32 18.70 29.08 -9.66
C THR A 32 18.81 28.96 -8.13
N SER A 33 18.18 29.90 -7.44
CA SER A 33 17.71 29.68 -6.08
C SER A 33 16.54 28.69 -6.17
N ALA A 34 16.83 27.48 -6.62
CA ALA A 34 15.94 26.34 -6.50
C ALA A 34 15.90 25.99 -5.01
N PRO A 35 14.70 25.80 -4.44
CA PRO A 35 14.50 25.80 -3.00
C PRO A 35 15.33 24.67 -2.38
N ILE A 36 16.15 24.99 -1.37
CA ILE A 36 16.75 24.00 -0.48
C ILE A 36 15.61 23.06 -0.05
N ALA A 37 15.71 21.80 -0.47
CA ALA A 37 14.77 20.76 -0.10
C ALA A 37 14.76 20.68 1.42
N ARG A 38 13.79 21.36 2.05
CA ARG A 38 13.59 21.29 3.49
C ARG A 38 13.11 19.88 3.74
N ARG A 39 14.05 19.00 4.13
CA ARG A 39 13.80 17.61 4.50
C ARG A 39 12.73 17.64 5.59
N ARG A 40 11.46 17.50 5.20
CA ARG A 40 10.33 17.48 6.12
C ARG A 40 10.60 16.28 7.01
N ARG A 41 10.94 16.54 8.28
CA ARG A 41 11.04 15.48 9.28
C ARG A 41 9.71 14.73 9.24
N PRO A 42 9.71 13.39 9.23
CA PRO A 42 8.46 12.64 9.19
C PRO A 42 7.58 13.12 10.35
N PRO A 43 6.30 13.43 10.10
CA PRO A 43 5.43 13.93 11.15
C PRO A 43 5.29 12.82 12.20
N ARG A 44 5.83 13.05 13.40
CA ARG A 44 5.76 12.10 14.53
C ARG A 44 4.39 12.12 15.21
N VAL A 45 3.66 13.22 15.05
CA VAL A 45 2.31 13.45 15.60
C VAL A 45 1.29 12.37 15.16
N PRO A 46 1.12 12.03 13.87
CA PRO A 46 0.18 10.98 13.46
C PRO A 46 0.52 9.61 14.05
N TYR A 47 1.80 9.25 14.17
CA TYR A 47 2.21 8.00 14.82
C TYR A 47 1.92 7.99 16.32
N ALA A 48 2.10 9.13 17.00
CA ALA A 48 1.77 9.27 18.43
C ALA A 48 0.26 9.14 18.68
N LEU A 49 -0.58 9.59 17.74
CA LEU A 49 -2.05 9.43 17.80
C LEU A 49 -2.49 7.99 17.48
N LEU A 50 -1.78 7.29 16.59
CA LEU A 50 -2.01 5.87 16.28
C LEU A 50 -1.54 4.93 17.39
N ALA A 51 -0.47 5.29 18.09
CA ALA A 51 0.16 4.46 19.12
C ALA A 51 -0.82 3.90 20.16
N PRO A 52 -1.72 4.67 20.81
CA PRO A 52 -2.65 4.11 21.80
C PRO A 52 -3.65 3.14 21.17
N SER A 53 -4.17 3.43 19.97
CA SER A 53 -5.10 2.54 19.27
C SER A 53 -4.44 1.21 18.89
N VAL A 54 -3.23 1.27 18.34
CA VAL A 54 -2.45 0.07 17.99
C VAL A 54 -2.04 -0.70 19.24
N ALA A 55 -1.65 -0.02 20.32
CA ALA A 55 -1.29 -0.66 21.57
C ALA A 55 -2.48 -1.45 22.15
N ILE A 56 -3.68 -0.87 22.16
CA ILE A 56 -4.89 -1.56 22.62
C ILE A 56 -5.17 -2.79 21.75
N LEU A 57 -5.09 -2.66 20.42
CA LEU A 57 -5.27 -3.80 19.52
C LEU A 57 -4.23 -4.90 19.78
N VAL A 58 -2.96 -4.55 19.89
CA VAL A 58 -1.88 -5.50 20.15
C VAL A 58 -2.11 -6.21 21.48
N VAL A 59 -2.46 -5.50 22.55
CA VAL A 59 -2.71 -6.13 23.85
C VAL A 59 -3.94 -7.05 23.80
N ALA A 60 -5.02 -6.57 23.18
CA ALA A 60 -6.26 -7.33 23.05
C ALA A 60 -6.09 -8.61 22.23
N LEU A 61 -5.21 -8.61 21.22
CA LEU A 61 -4.89 -9.80 20.42
C LEU A 61 -3.80 -10.66 21.07
N ALA A 62 -2.78 -10.05 21.65
CA ALA A 62 -1.65 -10.75 22.26
C ALA A 62 -2.07 -11.56 23.49
N TYR A 63 -2.99 -11.04 24.30
CA TYR A 63 -3.49 -11.76 25.48
C TYR A 63 -4.08 -13.15 25.13
N PRO A 64 -5.10 -13.27 24.26
CA PRO A 64 -5.64 -14.57 23.89
C PRO A 64 -4.65 -15.39 23.08
N LEU A 65 -3.83 -14.80 22.21
CA LEU A 65 -2.81 -15.54 21.45
C LEU A 65 -1.77 -16.18 22.37
N PHE A 66 -1.28 -15.44 23.36
CA PHE A 66 -0.35 -15.97 24.34
C PHE A 66 -0.97 -17.14 25.11
N TRP A 67 -2.23 -16.96 25.55
CA TRP A 67 -2.97 -18.02 26.23
C TRP A 67 -3.16 -19.26 25.35
N GLN A 68 -3.48 -19.07 24.07
CA GLN A 68 -3.62 -20.14 23.08
C GLN A 68 -2.30 -20.89 22.86
N VAL A 69 -1.17 -20.18 22.78
CA VAL A 69 0.15 -20.80 22.62
C VAL A 69 0.50 -21.66 23.83
N VAL A 70 0.33 -21.12 25.05
CA VAL A 70 0.60 -21.87 26.29
C VAL A 70 -0.30 -23.10 26.38
N THR A 71 -1.60 -22.93 26.10
CA THR A 71 -2.60 -24.01 26.12
C THR A 71 -2.31 -25.08 25.07
N SER A 72 -1.84 -24.69 23.88
CA SER A 72 -1.54 -25.63 22.79
C SER A 72 -0.35 -26.56 23.11
N MET A 73 0.59 -26.11 23.95
CA MET A 73 1.72 -26.92 24.46
C MET A 73 1.32 -27.85 25.61
N GLN A 74 0.10 -27.71 26.14
CA GLN A 74 -0.44 -28.52 27.24
C GLN A 74 -1.41 -29.56 26.69
N GLN A 75 -1.44 -30.74 27.30
CA GLN A 75 -2.35 -31.81 26.89
C GLN A 75 -3.74 -31.54 27.47
N PHE A 76 -4.61 -30.92 26.67
CA PHE A 76 -6.02 -30.74 26.99
C PHE A 76 -6.86 -31.82 26.29
N GLY A 77 -6.97 -32.98 26.91
CA GLY A 77 -7.83 -34.09 26.45
C GLY A 77 -9.08 -34.30 27.31
N LEU A 78 -9.89 -35.29 26.95
CA LEU A 78 -11.08 -35.71 27.73
C LEU A 78 -10.74 -36.01 29.20
N ALA A 79 -9.54 -36.56 29.48
CA ALA A 79 -9.07 -36.84 30.84
C ALA A 79 -8.89 -35.58 31.72
N GLN A 80 -8.66 -34.41 31.11
CA GLN A 80 -8.58 -33.12 31.81
C GLN A 80 -9.96 -32.60 32.21
N GLN A 81 -10.99 -32.85 31.39
CA GLN A 81 -12.37 -32.49 31.71
C GLN A 81 -12.92 -33.26 32.92
N PHE A 82 -12.32 -34.41 33.25
CA PHE A 82 -12.61 -35.21 34.44
C PHE A 82 -11.67 -34.94 35.64
N GLY A 83 -10.93 -33.82 35.64
CA GLY A 83 -10.25 -33.31 36.84
C GLY A 83 -8.78 -33.68 37.01
N LYS A 84 -8.10 -34.23 35.99
CA LYS A 84 -6.62 -34.37 36.03
C LYS A 84 -5.91 -33.04 35.78
N PRO A 85 -4.76 -32.76 36.43
CA PRO A 85 -3.99 -31.54 36.21
C PRO A 85 -3.27 -31.56 34.84
N PRO A 86 -3.35 -30.47 34.03
CA PRO A 86 -2.82 -30.42 32.66
C PRO A 86 -1.32 -30.71 32.63
N THR A 87 -0.94 -31.76 31.92
CA THR A 87 0.45 -32.13 31.72
C THR A 87 1.03 -31.28 30.59
N PHE A 88 2.16 -30.64 30.87
CA PHE A 88 2.92 -29.93 29.83
C PHE A 88 3.61 -30.98 28.96
N VAL A 89 3.14 -31.12 27.71
CA VAL A 89 3.65 -32.12 26.75
C VAL A 89 4.49 -31.49 25.64
N GLY A 90 4.67 -30.16 25.68
CA GLY A 90 5.46 -29.42 24.71
C GLY A 90 4.95 -29.61 23.29
N LEU A 91 5.85 -30.01 22.37
CA LEU A 91 5.57 -30.16 20.94
C LEU A 91 4.90 -31.50 20.57
N ARG A 92 4.71 -32.41 21.51
CA ARG A 92 4.18 -33.75 21.20
C ARG A 92 2.78 -33.72 20.59
N ASN A 93 1.94 -32.78 21.05
CA ASN A 93 0.61 -32.52 20.49
C ASN A 93 0.66 -32.22 18.99
N TYR A 94 1.67 -31.47 18.54
CA TYR A 94 1.84 -31.13 17.12
C TYR A 94 2.32 -32.32 16.30
N VAL A 95 3.27 -33.11 16.82
CA VAL A 95 3.78 -34.31 16.12
C VAL A 95 2.67 -35.32 15.91
N ASP A 96 1.85 -35.57 16.94
CA ASP A 96 0.72 -36.50 16.86
C ASP A 96 -0.31 -36.00 15.84
N LEU A 97 -0.60 -34.69 15.82
CA LEU A 97 -1.53 -34.08 14.87
C LEU A 97 -1.02 -34.15 13.41
N PHE A 98 0.25 -33.82 13.17
CA PHE A 98 0.83 -33.84 11.81
C PHE A 98 0.99 -35.26 11.24
N THR A 99 1.11 -36.27 12.10
CA THR A 99 1.21 -37.68 11.71
C THR A 99 -0.17 -38.30 11.44
N ASP A 100 -1.25 -37.64 11.82
CA ASP A 100 -2.62 -38.13 11.62
C ASP A 100 -3.08 -37.94 10.15
N PRO A 101 -3.36 -39.04 9.41
CA PRO A 101 -3.87 -38.96 8.04
C PRO A 101 -5.27 -38.32 7.95
N TYR A 102 -6.05 -38.33 9.04
CA TYR A 102 -7.35 -37.68 9.08
C TYR A 102 -7.23 -36.16 8.98
N LEU A 103 -6.23 -35.56 9.65
CA LEU A 103 -5.95 -34.12 9.53
C LEU A 103 -5.74 -33.74 8.07
N TRP A 104 -4.85 -34.45 7.37
CA TRP A 104 -4.53 -34.15 5.97
C TRP A 104 -5.74 -34.29 5.05
N THR A 105 -6.61 -35.26 5.31
CA THR A 105 -7.87 -35.42 4.58
C THR A 105 -8.77 -34.21 4.74
N VAL A 106 -8.93 -33.71 5.98
CA VAL A 106 -9.74 -32.51 6.25
C VAL A 106 -9.10 -31.26 5.66
N VAL A 107 -7.79 -31.08 5.82
CA VAL A 107 -7.02 -29.94 5.28
C VAL A 107 -7.18 -29.86 3.76
N VAL A 108 -7.00 -30.95 3.04
CA VAL A 108 -7.17 -30.98 1.57
C VAL A 108 -8.60 -30.64 1.19
N ARG A 109 -9.60 -31.22 1.87
CA ARG A 109 -11.02 -30.89 1.62
C ARG A 109 -11.32 -29.42 1.84
N SER A 110 -10.80 -28.82 2.92
CA SER A 110 -10.97 -27.39 3.22
C SER A 110 -10.28 -26.49 2.20
N ILE A 111 -9.07 -26.85 1.74
CA ILE A 111 -8.36 -26.09 0.70
C ILE A 111 -9.13 -26.16 -0.61
N VAL A 112 -9.55 -27.36 -1.04
CA VAL A 112 -10.34 -27.53 -2.26
C VAL A 112 -11.64 -26.74 -2.17
N PHE A 113 -12.35 -26.83 -1.04
CA PHE A 113 -13.56 -26.04 -0.81
C PHE A 113 -13.30 -24.54 -0.90
N CYS A 114 -12.26 -24.03 -0.25
CA CYS A 114 -11.88 -22.61 -0.28
C CYS A 114 -11.58 -22.14 -1.71
N LEU A 115 -10.80 -22.92 -2.46
CA LEU A 115 -10.44 -22.60 -3.84
C LEU A 115 -11.64 -22.61 -4.76
N VAL A 116 -12.50 -23.63 -4.67
CA VAL A 116 -13.73 -23.71 -5.48
C VAL A 116 -14.64 -22.52 -5.15
N ASN A 117 -14.83 -22.21 -3.87
CA ASN A 117 -15.66 -21.09 -3.44
C ASN A 117 -15.09 -19.73 -3.92
N ALA A 118 -13.79 -19.51 -3.76
CA ALA A 118 -13.14 -18.28 -4.24
C ALA A 118 -13.22 -18.17 -5.77
N PHE A 119 -13.03 -19.26 -6.49
CA PHE A 119 -13.11 -19.27 -7.95
C PHE A 119 -14.53 -18.98 -8.43
N VAL A 120 -15.55 -19.61 -7.84
CA VAL A 120 -16.96 -19.37 -8.17
C VAL A 120 -17.35 -17.92 -7.87
N THR A 121 -16.96 -17.37 -6.72
CA THR A 121 -17.28 -15.97 -6.37
C THR A 121 -16.61 -14.98 -7.31
N VAL A 122 -15.35 -15.21 -7.70
CA VAL A 122 -14.66 -14.39 -8.71
C VAL A 122 -15.34 -14.51 -10.07
N LEU A 123 -15.67 -15.72 -10.53
CA LEU A 123 -16.34 -15.93 -11.81
C LEU A 123 -17.69 -15.22 -11.87
N VAL A 124 -18.49 -15.33 -10.81
CA VAL A 124 -19.79 -14.65 -10.72
C VAL A 124 -19.60 -13.14 -10.71
N GLY A 125 -18.67 -12.62 -9.89
CA GLY A 125 -18.38 -11.19 -9.83
C GLY A 125 -17.92 -10.61 -11.17
N VAL A 126 -17.01 -11.30 -11.86
CA VAL A 126 -16.54 -10.93 -13.20
C VAL A 126 -17.67 -11.05 -14.24
N GLY A 127 -18.48 -12.11 -14.17
CA GLY A 127 -19.63 -12.29 -15.06
C GLY A 127 -20.64 -11.15 -14.95
N VAL A 128 -20.95 -10.73 -13.73
CA VAL A 128 -21.81 -9.56 -13.46
C VAL A 128 -21.14 -8.28 -13.99
N ALA A 129 -19.85 -8.08 -13.74
CA ALA A 129 -19.14 -6.90 -14.24
C ALA A 129 -19.15 -6.81 -15.78
N VAL A 130 -18.97 -7.94 -16.48
CA VAL A 130 -19.03 -7.99 -17.95
C VAL A 130 -20.45 -7.72 -18.45
N LEU A 131 -21.48 -8.30 -17.80
CA LEU A 131 -22.87 -8.04 -18.15
C LEU A 131 -23.21 -6.55 -18.05
N MET A 132 -22.82 -5.89 -16.96
CA MET A 132 -23.01 -4.45 -16.80
C MET A 132 -22.27 -3.64 -17.87
N LYS A 133 -21.05 -4.05 -18.23
CA LYS A 133 -20.28 -3.40 -19.29
C LYS A 133 -20.96 -3.52 -20.66
N VAL A 134 -21.53 -4.67 -20.98
CA VAL A 134 -22.19 -4.92 -22.26
C VAL A 134 -23.56 -4.24 -22.32
N VAL A 135 -24.30 -4.16 -21.22
CA VAL A 135 -25.63 -3.53 -21.21
C VAL A 135 -25.56 -1.99 -21.26
N HIS A 136 -24.42 -1.41 -20.90
CA HIS A 136 -24.16 0.04 -20.98
C HIS A 136 -23.39 0.46 -22.25
N ALA A 137 -23.13 -0.47 -23.18
CA ALA A 137 -22.49 -0.22 -24.48
C ALA A 137 -23.51 -0.28 -25.61
#